data_AF-A0A9E7KQ83-F1
#
_entry.id   AF-A0A9E7KQ83-F1
#
_cell.length_a   1.000
_cell.length_b   1.000
_cell.length_c   1.000
_cell.angle_alpha   90.00
_cell.angle_beta   90.00
_cell.angle_gamma   90.00
#
_symmetry.space_group_name_H-M   'P 1'
#
loop_
_entity.id
_entity.type
_entity.pdbx_description
1 polymer ?
#
loop_
_entity_poly.entity_id
_entity_poly.type
_entity_poly.pdbx_seq_one_letter_code
_entity_poly.pdbx_strand_id
1 'polypeptide(L)'
;MEFPRKVPTLVELCLQTAISNLRYIGDVGEVDLYLLKDILPHCNIDQLTHIENSTQGRDLSPVTDALWKRFYEQQFGVESANTVIKRMKQKKVVFKWRQLFEAKTKEREEAQNKMGEKLKQRYAEAQAKKQSCQIQICSKIPPSAGKRSYWGGGGPSSMSNAKGNLMKKAKLEYLNSHEVKVHALMRRNASQRNSLSQPSLPCSTRQNNFLQSNSASSSKNGKPVARK
;
A
#
# COMPACT_ATOMS: atom_id res chain seq x y z
N MET A 1 -10.41 7.13 -56.89
CA MET A 1 -9.41 8.15 -57.28
C MET A 1 -8.07 7.46 -57.26
N GLU A 2 -7.58 7.05 -58.43
CA GLU A 2 -6.25 6.45 -58.53
C GLU A 2 -5.22 7.56 -58.66
N PHE A 3 -4.36 7.71 -57.66
CA PHE A 3 -3.18 8.56 -57.79
C PHE A 3 -2.27 7.93 -58.85
N PRO A 4 -1.78 8.69 -59.85
CA PRO A 4 -0.86 8.14 -60.83
C PRO A 4 0.36 7.56 -60.09
N ARG A 5 0.66 6.29 -60.33
CA ARG A 5 1.80 5.59 -59.71
C ARG A 5 3.08 6.22 -60.22
N LYS A 6 3.57 7.23 -59.50
CA LYS A 6 4.91 7.80 -59.73
C LYS A 6 5.93 6.71 -59.42
N VAL A 7 6.90 6.53 -60.31
CA VAL A 7 8.01 5.61 -60.04
C VAL A 7 8.76 6.17 -58.83
N PRO A 8 8.91 5.40 -57.74
CA PRO A 8 9.57 5.89 -56.53
C PRO A 8 11.03 6.21 -56.84
N THR A 9 11.51 7.28 -56.23
CA THR A 9 12.92 7.65 -56.35
C THR A 9 13.79 6.66 -55.58
N LEU A 10 15.08 6.57 -55.92
CA LEU A 10 16.01 5.70 -55.19
C LEU A 10 16.01 6.03 -53.68
N VAL A 11 15.94 7.32 -53.33
CA VAL A 11 15.88 7.77 -51.92
C VAL A 11 14.63 7.23 -51.23
N GLU A 12 13.48 7.28 -51.88
CA GLU A 12 12.22 6.78 -51.33
C GLU A 12 12.24 5.26 -51.09
N LEU A 13 12.84 4.50 -52.01
CA LEU A 13 13.03 3.06 -51.82
C LEU A 13 13.97 2.75 -50.64
N CYS A 14 15.06 3.50 -50.50
CA CYS A 14 15.98 3.37 -49.36
C CYS A 14 15.29 3.74 -48.03
N LEU A 15 14.49 4.81 -48.01
CA LEU A 15 13.71 5.22 -46.84
C LEU A 15 12.70 4.14 -46.43
N GLN A 16 11.94 3.59 -47.40
CA GLN A 16 10.99 2.51 -47.13
C GLN A 16 11.70 1.27 -46.57
N THR A 17 12.87 0.92 -47.14
CA THR A 17 13.68 -0.20 -46.67
C THR A 17 14.23 0.04 -45.27
N ALA A 18 14.62 1.28 -44.94
CA ALA A 18 15.04 1.65 -43.59
C ALA A 18 13.86 1.54 -42.60
N ILE A 19 12.68 2.03 -42.98
CA ILE A 19 11.45 1.95 -42.17
C ILE A 19 11.04 0.49 -41.93
N SER A 20 11.19 -0.40 -42.91
CA SER A 20 10.89 -1.82 -42.70
C SER A 20 11.91 -2.52 -41.78
N ASN A 21 13.14 -2.01 -41.72
CA ASN A 21 14.26 -2.63 -41.00
C ASN A 21 14.72 -1.82 -39.77
N LEU A 22 13.85 -1.00 -39.17
CA LEU A 22 14.15 -0.16 -38.00
C LEU A 22 14.76 -0.92 -36.82
N ARG A 23 14.49 -2.22 -36.69
CA ARG A 23 15.04 -3.08 -35.63
C ARG A 23 16.56 -3.21 -35.68
N TYR A 24 17.16 -3.03 -36.86
CA TYR A 24 18.59 -3.19 -37.08
C TYR A 24 19.34 -1.84 -37.17
N ILE A 25 18.60 -0.73 -37.06
CA ILE A 25 19.20 0.60 -37.04
C ILE A 25 19.76 0.86 -35.64
N GLY A 26 21.06 1.10 -35.58
CA GLY A 26 21.80 1.40 -34.36
C GLY A 26 22.29 2.84 -34.35
N ASP A 27 23.56 3.04 -34.69
CA ASP A 27 24.17 4.36 -34.79
C ASP A 27 23.72 5.08 -36.06
N VAL A 28 23.22 6.31 -35.91
CA VAL A 28 22.71 7.16 -36.99
C VAL A 28 23.45 8.52 -37.01
N GLY A 29 24.63 8.59 -36.39
CA GLY A 29 25.42 9.83 -36.27
C GLY A 29 25.78 10.47 -37.60
N GLU A 30 26.04 9.68 -38.64
CA GLU A 30 26.49 10.18 -39.95
C GLU A 30 25.35 10.54 -40.91
N VAL A 31 24.11 10.13 -40.62
CA VAL A 31 22.99 10.27 -41.55
C VAL A 31 22.38 11.68 -41.46
N ASP A 32 21.89 12.20 -42.57
CA ASP A 32 21.32 13.55 -42.63
C ASP A 32 20.01 13.69 -41.82
N LEU A 33 19.83 14.84 -41.16
CA LEU A 33 18.68 15.10 -40.28
C LEU A 33 17.35 15.07 -41.04
N TYR A 34 17.35 15.43 -42.32
CA TYR A 34 16.16 15.40 -43.16
C TYR A 34 15.63 13.97 -43.36
N LEU A 35 16.53 13.00 -43.60
CA LEU A 35 16.15 11.59 -43.73
C LEU A 35 15.67 11.03 -42.38
N LEU A 36 16.31 11.45 -41.28
CA LEU A 36 15.94 11.02 -39.93
C LEU A 36 14.54 11.51 -39.56
N LYS A 37 14.16 12.70 -40.01
CA LYS A 37 12.83 13.25 -39.80
C LYS A 37 11.73 12.39 -40.43
N ASP A 38 12.04 11.67 -41.50
CA ASP A 38 11.09 10.79 -42.18
C ASP A 38 11.12 9.37 -41.64
N ILE A 39 12.30 8.86 -41.24
CA ILE A 39 12.45 7.49 -40.71
C ILE A 39 11.99 7.39 -39.25
N LEU A 40 12.46 8.30 -38.38
CA LEU A 40 12.29 8.21 -36.92
C LEU A 40 10.82 8.28 -36.42
N PRO A 41 9.86 8.96 -37.08
CA PRO A 41 8.47 8.94 -36.66
C PRO A 41 7.83 7.54 -36.66
N HIS A 42 8.39 6.61 -37.42
CA HIS A 42 7.91 5.23 -37.51
C HIS A 42 8.53 4.30 -36.46
N CYS A 43 9.48 4.78 -35.66
CA CYS A 43 10.13 4.01 -34.61
C CYS A 43 9.20 3.76 -33.43
N ASN A 44 9.37 2.61 -32.78
CA ASN A 44 8.86 2.37 -31.44
C ASN A 44 9.71 3.07 -30.39
N ILE A 45 9.17 3.21 -29.17
CA ILE A 45 9.87 3.82 -28.03
C ILE A 45 11.21 3.11 -27.77
N ASP A 46 11.21 1.77 -27.73
CA ASP A 46 12.42 0.98 -27.45
C ASP A 46 13.46 1.06 -28.57
N GLN A 47 13.00 1.25 -29.81
CA GLN A 47 13.90 1.44 -30.95
C GLN A 47 14.53 2.84 -30.90
N LEU A 48 13.73 3.86 -30.56
CA LEU A 48 14.22 5.22 -30.43
C LEU A 48 15.22 5.35 -29.27
N THR A 49 14.97 4.69 -28.13
CA THR A 49 15.95 4.63 -27.03
C THR A 49 17.23 3.94 -27.46
N HIS A 50 17.13 2.83 -28.18
CA HIS A 50 18.30 2.10 -28.67
C HIS A 50 19.15 2.97 -29.61
N ILE A 51 18.52 3.63 -30.59
CA ILE A 51 19.21 4.51 -31.54
C ILE A 51 19.92 5.66 -30.80
N GLU A 52 19.25 6.32 -29.86
CA GLU A 52 19.86 7.42 -29.11
C GLU A 52 20.97 6.96 -28.15
N ASN A 53 20.94 5.73 -27.67
CA ASN A 53 22.01 5.18 -26.82
C ASN A 53 23.21 4.70 -27.65
N SER A 54 22.96 4.19 -28.86
CA SER A 54 23.99 3.71 -29.78
C SER A 54 24.68 4.85 -30.53
N THR A 55 23.98 5.97 -30.76
CA THR A 55 24.56 7.13 -31.47
C THR A 55 25.53 7.88 -30.56
N GLN A 56 26.80 7.97 -30.96
CA GLN A 56 27.83 8.70 -30.22
C GLN A 56 28.23 9.98 -30.96
N GLY A 57 28.34 11.10 -30.26
CA GLY A 57 28.95 12.33 -30.80
C GLY A 57 28.04 13.28 -31.57
N ARG A 58 26.75 12.96 -31.79
CA ARG A 58 25.77 13.87 -32.44
C ARG A 58 24.48 14.04 -31.64
N ASP A 59 24.06 15.29 -31.48
CA ASP A 59 22.79 15.61 -30.84
C ASP A 59 21.61 15.39 -31.78
N LEU A 60 20.86 14.31 -31.56
CA LEU A 60 19.59 14.02 -32.26
C LEU A 60 18.38 14.80 -31.70
N SER A 61 18.61 15.56 -30.62
CA SER A 61 17.58 16.31 -29.87
C SER A 61 16.62 17.13 -30.74
N PRO A 62 17.02 17.80 -31.84
CA PRO A 62 16.09 18.60 -32.64
C PRO A 62 14.97 17.78 -33.28
N VAL A 63 15.25 16.53 -33.63
CA VAL A 63 14.29 15.62 -34.28
C VAL A 63 13.59 14.76 -33.23
N THR A 64 14.35 14.26 -32.25
CA THR A 64 13.82 13.27 -31.30
C THR A 64 12.98 13.88 -30.18
N ASP A 65 13.23 15.11 -29.76
CA ASP A 65 12.50 15.73 -28.63
C ASP A 65 10.99 15.87 -28.94
N ALA A 66 10.65 16.18 -30.20
CA ALA A 66 9.26 16.20 -30.67
C ALA A 66 8.61 14.80 -30.67
N LEU A 67 9.39 13.75 -30.98
CA LEU A 67 8.92 12.37 -30.94
C LEU A 67 8.71 11.90 -29.50
N TRP A 68 9.65 12.20 -28.61
CA TRP A 68 9.54 11.92 -27.18
C TRP A 68 8.31 12.57 -26.55
N LYS A 69 7.98 13.79 -26.95
CA LYS A 69 6.73 14.43 -26.54
C LYS A 69 5.50 13.63 -26.99
N ARG A 70 5.45 13.18 -28.25
CA ARG A 70 4.34 12.36 -28.77
C ARG A 70 4.22 11.03 -28.04
N PHE A 71 5.33 10.33 -27.79
CA PHE A 71 5.33 9.09 -27.01
C PHE A 71 4.87 9.30 -25.57
N TYR A 72 5.26 10.42 -24.96
CA TYR A 72 4.80 10.77 -23.62
C TYR A 72 3.28 10.99 -23.58
N GLU A 73 2.73 11.72 -24.55
CA GLU A 73 1.29 11.93 -24.70
C GLU A 73 0.55 10.62 -24.94
N GLN A 74 1.12 9.71 -25.74
CA GLN A 74 0.53 8.40 -26.02
C GLN A 74 0.52 7.46 -24.80
N GLN A 75 1.60 7.43 -24.02
CA GLN A 75 1.75 6.51 -22.88
C GLN A 75 1.10 7.00 -21.59
N PHE A 76 1.08 8.32 -21.38
CA PHE A 76 0.62 8.92 -20.13
C PHE A 76 -0.56 9.88 -20.28
N GLY A 77 -0.97 10.17 -21.51
CA GLY A 77 -2.05 11.09 -21.80
C GLY A 77 -1.61 12.55 -21.90
N VAL A 78 -2.38 13.31 -22.68
CA VAL A 78 -2.15 14.72 -23.02
C VAL A 78 -2.22 15.63 -21.78
N GLU A 79 -3.11 15.34 -20.82
CA GLU A 79 -3.25 16.10 -19.58
C GLU A 79 -1.96 16.09 -18.74
N SER A 80 -1.31 14.94 -18.70
CA SER A 80 -0.06 14.79 -17.96
C SER A 80 1.09 15.56 -18.63
N ALA A 81 1.15 15.54 -19.97
CA ALA A 81 2.12 16.33 -20.74
C ALA A 81 1.90 17.83 -20.52
N ASN A 82 0.65 18.29 -20.57
CA ASN A 82 0.28 19.68 -20.29
C ASN A 82 0.68 20.10 -18.87
N THR A 83 0.51 19.21 -17.89
CA THR A 83 0.93 19.47 -16.50
C THR A 83 2.44 19.66 -16.40
N VAL A 84 3.23 18.83 -17.11
CA VAL A 84 4.69 18.98 -17.18
C VAL A 84 5.09 20.30 -17.84
N ILE A 85 4.47 20.65 -18.97
CA ILE A 85 4.72 21.94 -19.65
C ILE A 85 4.39 23.12 -18.73
N LYS A 86 3.28 23.06 -17.99
CA LYS A 86 2.91 24.08 -17.01
C LYS A 86 3.97 24.21 -15.91
N ARG A 87 4.46 23.09 -15.36
CA ARG A 87 5.53 23.05 -14.34
C ARG A 87 6.85 23.62 -14.87
N MET A 88 7.20 23.32 -16.11
CA MET A 88 8.39 23.88 -16.77
C MET A 88 8.30 25.40 -16.92
N LYS A 89 7.15 25.91 -17.39
CA LYS A 89 6.91 27.35 -17.51
C LYS A 89 6.97 28.06 -16.17
N GLN A 90 6.41 27.47 -15.11
CA GLN A 90 6.47 28.02 -13.76
C GLN A 90 7.89 28.10 -13.22
N LYS A 91 8.68 27.03 -13.39
CA LYS A 91 10.07 26.96 -12.91
C LYS A 91 11.08 27.64 -13.84
N LYS A 92 10.66 28.06 -15.04
CA LYS A 92 11.52 28.59 -16.12
C LYS A 92 12.67 27.65 -16.50
N VAL A 93 12.43 26.33 -16.44
CA VAL A 93 13.43 25.32 -16.84
C VAL A 93 12.89 24.52 -18.01
N VAL A 94 13.76 24.27 -18.99
CA VAL A 94 13.51 23.37 -20.12
C VAL A 94 14.27 22.07 -19.86
N PHE A 95 13.55 20.95 -19.86
CA PHE A 95 14.12 19.61 -19.78
C PHE A 95 13.82 18.88 -21.08
N LYS A 96 14.71 17.96 -21.46
CA LYS A 96 14.49 17.06 -22.61
C LYS A 96 13.31 16.13 -22.31
N TRP A 97 12.40 15.93 -23.26
CA TRP A 97 11.24 15.06 -23.08
C TRP A 97 11.62 13.61 -22.77
N ARG A 98 12.75 13.16 -23.32
CA ARG A 98 13.36 11.87 -23.00
C ARG A 98 13.59 11.68 -21.49
N GLN A 99 14.22 12.65 -20.83
CA GLN A 99 14.54 12.55 -19.40
C GLN A 99 13.27 12.49 -18.54
N LEU A 100 12.25 13.27 -18.93
CA LEU A 100 10.94 13.24 -18.27
C LEU A 100 10.23 11.90 -18.44
N PHE A 101 10.35 11.31 -19.63
CA PHE A 101 9.80 10.00 -19.92
C PHE A 101 10.47 8.94 -19.06
N GLU A 102 11.81 8.87 -19.05
CA GLU A 102 12.57 7.92 -18.23
C GLU A 102 12.27 8.06 -16.74
N ALA A 103 12.24 9.30 -16.21
CA ALA A 103 11.93 9.54 -14.81
C ALA A 103 10.54 9.03 -14.42
N LYS A 104 9.54 9.25 -15.27
CA LYS A 104 8.17 8.82 -15.02
C LYS A 104 7.97 7.31 -15.18
N THR A 105 8.67 6.70 -16.12
CA THR A 105 8.67 5.24 -16.28
C THR A 105 9.28 4.57 -15.04
N LYS A 106 10.41 5.08 -14.53
CA LYS A 106 11.01 4.62 -13.27
C LYS A 106 10.05 4.78 -12.08
N GLU A 107 9.36 5.92 -11.96
CA GLU A 107 8.36 6.13 -10.91
C GLU A 107 7.23 5.07 -10.96
N ARG A 108 6.76 4.73 -12.16
CA ARG A 108 5.74 3.69 -12.37
C ARG A 108 6.28 2.30 -11.98
N GLU A 109 7.48 1.95 -12.41
CA GLU A 109 8.12 0.67 -12.08
C GLU A 109 8.35 0.52 -10.58
N GLU A 110 8.83 1.56 -9.90
CA GLU A 110 8.98 1.56 -8.45
C GLU A 110 7.65 1.39 -7.74
N ALA A 111 6.59 2.05 -8.21
CA ALA A 111 5.25 1.88 -7.64
C ALA A 111 4.76 0.43 -7.81
N GLN A 112 4.97 -0.17 -8.99
CA GLN A 112 4.63 -1.57 -9.23
C GLN A 112 5.45 -2.52 -8.34
N ASN A 113 6.75 -2.29 -8.21
CA ASN A 113 7.63 -3.10 -7.35
C ASN A 113 7.21 -3.02 -5.89
N LYS A 114 6.92 -1.82 -5.37
CA LYS A 114 6.40 -1.62 -4.00
C LYS A 114 5.07 -2.36 -3.78
N MET A 115 4.18 -2.37 -4.77
CA MET A 115 2.93 -3.13 -4.69
C MET A 115 3.18 -4.65 -4.71
N GLY A 116 4.10 -5.12 -5.56
CA GLY A 116 4.52 -6.52 -5.60
C GLY A 116 5.18 -6.99 -4.30
N GLU A 117 6.03 -6.17 -3.70
CA GLU A 117 6.66 -6.44 -2.39
C GLU A 117 5.62 -6.53 -1.27
N LYS A 118 4.68 -5.57 -1.22
CA LYS A 118 3.56 -5.63 -0.27
C LYS A 118 2.76 -6.92 -0.43
N LEU A 119 2.49 -7.36 -1.66
CA LEU A 119 1.79 -8.61 -1.91
C LEU A 119 2.60 -9.82 -1.41
N LYS A 120 3.89 -9.89 -1.71
CA LYS A 120 4.80 -10.94 -1.22
C LYS A 120 4.81 -11.00 0.32
N GLN A 121 4.87 -9.85 0.99
CA GLN A 121 4.79 -9.76 2.45
C GLN A 121 3.49 -10.35 2.98
N ARG A 122 2.33 -9.99 2.40
CA ARG A 122 1.03 -10.54 2.80
C ARG A 122 0.96 -12.06 2.64
N TYR A 123 1.52 -12.61 1.56
CA TYR A 123 1.58 -14.06 1.38
C TYR A 123 2.49 -14.72 2.42
N ALA A 124 3.67 -14.16 2.68
CA ALA A 124 4.58 -14.68 3.70
C ALA A 124 3.93 -14.67 5.11
N GLU A 125 3.26 -13.58 5.48
CA GLU A 125 2.51 -13.47 6.73
C GLU A 125 1.40 -14.54 6.82
N ALA A 126 0.65 -14.74 5.73
CA ALA A 126 -0.42 -15.74 5.70
C ALA A 126 0.14 -17.17 5.81
N GLN A 127 1.26 -17.47 5.16
CA GLN A 127 1.93 -18.77 5.26
C GLN A 127 2.50 -19.00 6.66
N ALA A 128 3.15 -18.00 7.26
CA ALA A 128 3.64 -18.08 8.64
C ALA A 128 2.50 -18.32 9.64
N LYS A 129 1.35 -17.66 9.46
CA LYS A 129 0.15 -17.94 10.25
C LYS A 129 -0.30 -19.39 10.11
N LYS A 130 -0.41 -19.90 8.89
CA LYS A 130 -0.76 -21.31 8.64
C LYS A 130 0.22 -22.28 9.30
N GLN A 131 1.52 -22.04 9.18
CA GLN A 131 2.56 -22.86 9.80
C GLN A 131 2.52 -22.79 11.33
N SER A 132 2.19 -21.63 11.91
CA SER A 132 2.06 -21.47 13.37
C SER A 132 0.85 -22.21 13.95
N CYS A 133 -0.23 -22.35 13.18
CA CYS A 133 -1.41 -23.13 13.57
C CYS A 133 -1.26 -24.63 13.23
N GLN A 134 -0.23 -25.02 12.47
CA GLN A 134 0.00 -26.40 12.08
C GLN A 134 0.58 -27.17 13.27
N ILE A 135 0.05 -28.39 13.50
CA ILE A 135 0.53 -29.30 14.54
C ILE A 135 1.99 -29.63 14.23
N GLN A 136 2.91 -29.13 15.06
CA GLN A 136 4.32 -29.50 15.01
C GLN A 136 4.51 -30.79 15.83
N ILE A 137 5.02 -31.84 15.16
CA ILE A 137 5.40 -33.07 15.84
C ILE A 137 6.66 -32.77 16.65
N CYS A 138 6.53 -32.66 17.98
CA CYS A 138 7.68 -32.55 18.87
C CYS A 138 8.52 -33.84 18.81
N SER A 139 9.60 -33.80 18.04
CA SER A 139 10.60 -34.88 18.00
C SER A 139 11.54 -34.87 19.22
N LYS A 140 11.53 -33.78 19.99
CA LYS A 140 12.20 -33.73 21.27
C LYS A 140 11.40 -34.56 22.26
N ILE A 141 11.95 -35.74 22.60
CA ILE A 141 11.59 -36.45 23.82
C ILE A 141 11.61 -35.39 24.94
N PRO A 142 10.49 -35.14 25.65
CA PRO A 142 10.49 -34.17 26.74
C PRO A 142 11.66 -34.51 27.66
N PRO A 143 12.42 -33.52 28.16
CA PRO A 143 13.60 -33.79 28.95
C PRO A 143 13.22 -34.80 30.04
N SER A 144 13.83 -35.98 29.95
CA SER A 144 13.74 -37.06 30.94
C SER A 144 14.51 -36.61 32.18
N ALA A 145 14.06 -35.53 32.81
CA ALA A 145 14.62 -35.03 34.04
C ALA A 145 13.67 -35.42 35.16
N GLY A 146 14.02 -36.53 35.83
CA GLY A 146 13.51 -36.88 37.14
C GLY A 146 12.16 -37.59 37.10
N LYS A 147 12.14 -38.76 37.73
CA LYS A 147 10.93 -39.49 38.12
C LYS A 147 9.90 -38.50 38.65
N ARG A 148 8.80 -38.32 37.91
CA ARG A 148 7.61 -37.62 38.39
C ARG A 148 7.16 -38.35 39.65
N SER A 149 7.40 -37.77 40.83
CA SER A 149 6.83 -38.27 42.07
C SER A 149 5.33 -38.13 41.96
N TYR A 150 4.69 -39.25 41.66
CA TYR A 150 3.37 -39.55 42.16
C TYR A 150 3.50 -39.40 43.68
N TRP A 151 2.90 -38.36 44.28
CA TRP A 151 2.64 -38.09 45.71
C TRP A 151 2.74 -36.58 45.99
N GLY A 152 1.75 -36.08 46.72
CA GLY A 152 1.35 -34.66 46.77
C GLY A 152 2.21 -33.71 47.61
N GLY A 153 1.84 -32.42 47.50
CA GLY A 153 2.24 -31.29 48.36
C GLY A 153 3.54 -30.59 47.90
N GLY A 154 3.69 -29.27 47.87
CA GLY A 154 2.80 -28.15 48.23
C GLY A 154 3.56 -26.81 48.13
N GLY A 155 2.83 -25.69 47.93
CA GLY A 155 3.21 -24.31 48.29
C GLY A 155 3.22 -23.26 47.14
N PRO A 156 2.79 -21.98 47.35
CA PRO A 156 2.20 -21.35 48.54
C PRO A 156 0.68 -21.06 48.41
N SER A 157 0.07 -20.93 49.58
CA SER A 157 -1.35 -20.90 49.95
C SER A 157 -2.22 -19.75 49.42
N SER A 158 -3.44 -20.09 48.96
CA SER A 158 -4.73 -19.70 49.61
C SER A 158 -5.91 -19.77 48.62
N MET A 159 -6.22 -20.98 48.12
CA MET A 159 -7.44 -21.26 47.34
C MET A 159 -7.94 -22.68 47.72
N SER A 160 -8.06 -22.95 49.02
CA SER A 160 -8.28 -24.30 49.56
C SER A 160 -9.69 -24.87 49.34
N ASN A 161 -10.66 -24.10 48.87
CA ASN A 161 -12.07 -24.54 48.85
C ASN A 161 -12.66 -24.83 47.45
N ALA A 162 -11.85 -24.91 46.39
CA ALA A 162 -12.36 -25.20 45.04
C ALA A 162 -12.23 -26.70 44.68
N LYS A 163 -13.37 -27.40 44.62
CA LYS A 163 -13.49 -28.77 44.12
C LYS A 163 -13.03 -28.84 42.65
N GLY A 164 -11.92 -29.54 42.39
CA GLY A 164 -11.46 -29.96 41.06
C GLY A 164 -10.50 -28.99 40.33
N ASN A 165 -9.59 -29.58 39.52
CA ASN A 165 -8.58 -28.84 38.75
C ASN A 165 -9.19 -27.89 37.70
N LEU A 166 -10.34 -28.25 37.12
CA LEU A 166 -11.07 -27.42 36.17
C LEU A 166 -11.55 -26.12 36.82
N MET A 167 -12.17 -26.22 38.00
CA MET A 167 -12.67 -25.06 38.74
C MET A 167 -11.53 -24.16 39.23
N LYS A 168 -10.38 -24.74 39.59
CA LYS A 168 -9.16 -23.99 39.94
C LYS A 168 -8.61 -23.22 38.73
N LYS A 169 -8.54 -23.85 37.56
CA LYS A 169 -8.07 -23.20 36.33
C LYS A 169 -9.02 -22.07 35.89
N ALA A 170 -10.34 -22.33 35.90
CA ALA A 170 -11.34 -21.32 35.55
C ALA A 170 -11.27 -20.09 36.48
N LYS A 171 -11.10 -20.31 37.80
CA LYS A 171 -10.92 -19.21 38.75
C LYS A 171 -9.63 -18.42 38.50
N LEU A 172 -8.54 -19.09 38.16
CA LEU A 172 -7.27 -18.43 37.87
C LEU A 172 -7.33 -17.61 36.58
N GLU A 173 -7.92 -18.15 35.51
CA GLU A 173 -8.13 -17.44 34.25
C GLU A 173 -9.06 -16.24 34.42
N TYR A 174 -10.12 -16.38 35.21
CA TYR A 174 -11.00 -15.27 35.56
C TYR A 174 -10.25 -14.17 36.32
N LEU A 175 -9.45 -14.51 37.33
CA LEU A 175 -8.65 -13.53 38.07
C LEU A 175 -7.60 -12.83 37.20
N ASN A 176 -7.09 -13.50 36.16
CA ASN A 176 -6.12 -12.92 35.23
C ASN A 176 -6.78 -12.23 34.01
N SER A 177 -8.10 -12.29 33.89
CA SER A 177 -8.85 -11.68 32.79
C SER A 177 -8.74 -10.16 32.78
N HIS A 178 -9.01 -9.56 31.62
CA HIS A 178 -8.98 -8.11 31.45
C HIS A 178 -10.05 -7.41 32.30
N GLU A 179 -11.23 -8.01 32.41
CA GLU A 179 -12.38 -7.47 33.15
C GLU A 179 -12.07 -7.30 34.65
N VAL A 180 -11.46 -8.32 35.28
CA VAL A 180 -11.08 -8.25 36.69
C VAL A 180 -10.00 -7.19 36.94
N LYS A 181 -9.07 -7.00 36.00
CA LYS A 181 -8.05 -5.94 36.07
C LYS A 181 -8.68 -4.55 35.98
N VAL A 182 -9.66 -4.36 35.09
CA VAL A 182 -10.43 -3.11 34.97
C VAL A 182 -11.23 -2.83 36.25
N HIS A 183 -11.91 -3.83 36.81
CA HIS A 183 -12.64 -3.69 38.07
C HIS A 183 -11.73 -3.39 39.27
N ALA A 184 -10.51 -3.94 39.30
CA ALA A 184 -9.53 -3.64 40.34
C ALA A 184 -9.00 -2.19 40.24
N LEU A 185 -8.74 -1.71 39.01
CA LEU A 185 -8.38 -0.31 38.75
C LEU A 185 -9.50 0.65 39.17
N MET A 186 -10.75 0.32 38.84
CA MET A 186 -11.93 1.11 39.26
C MET A 186 -12.06 1.17 40.78
N ARG A 187 -11.85 0.05 41.50
CA ARG A 187 -11.86 0.03 42.98
C ARG A 187 -10.72 0.86 43.57
N ARG A 188 -9.51 0.78 43.02
CA ARG A 188 -8.36 1.59 43.46
C ARG A 188 -8.65 3.09 43.28
N ASN A 189 -9.24 3.48 42.16
CA ASN A 189 -9.61 4.87 41.89
C ASN A 189 -10.74 5.35 42.82
N ALA A 190 -11.67 4.47 43.19
CA ALA A 190 -12.72 4.77 44.18
C ALA A 190 -12.13 4.94 45.59
N SER A 191 -11.18 4.09 45.99
CA SER A 191 -10.49 4.21 47.29
C SER A 191 -9.63 5.47 47.38
N GLN A 192 -8.98 5.89 46.27
CA GLN A 192 -8.24 7.15 46.20
C GLN A 192 -9.15 8.39 46.26
N ARG A 193 -10.39 8.29 45.75
CA ARG A 193 -11.41 9.32 45.93
C ARG A 193 -11.88 9.46 47.39
N ASN A 194 -11.91 8.35 48.14
CA ASN A 194 -12.30 8.34 49.55
C ASN A 194 -11.16 8.73 50.53
N SER A 195 -9.89 8.64 50.12
CA SER A 195 -8.76 9.11 50.93
C SER A 195 -8.54 10.62 50.87
N LEU A 196 -9.35 11.35 50.11
CA LEU A 196 -9.31 12.80 49.96
C LEU A 196 -10.67 13.44 50.31
N SER A 197 -11.18 13.21 51.52
CA SER A 197 -12.29 13.99 52.13
C SER A 197 -12.43 13.56 53.62
N GLN A 198 -12.41 14.38 54.70
CA GLN A 198 -13.06 15.68 55.02
C GLN A 198 -12.62 16.24 56.43
N PRO A 199 -13.18 17.34 57.06
CA PRO A 199 -14.22 18.37 56.69
C PRO A 199 -13.84 19.86 57.01
N SER A 200 -14.50 20.93 56.49
CA SER A 200 -15.69 21.62 57.07
C SER A 200 -16.14 22.88 56.27
N LEU A 201 -17.43 23.23 56.40
CA LEU A 201 -18.37 24.15 55.67
C LEU A 201 -18.34 25.65 56.11
N PRO A 202 -19.28 26.59 55.73
CA PRO A 202 -20.18 26.80 54.53
C PRO A 202 -20.26 28.29 54.04
N CYS A 203 -21.01 28.62 52.96
CA CYS A 203 -22.11 29.64 52.97
C CYS A 203 -22.80 29.90 51.59
N SER A 204 -24.13 30.02 51.64
CA SER A 204 -25.05 30.85 50.83
C SER A 204 -25.51 30.48 49.40
N THR A 205 -26.80 30.09 49.37
CA THR A 205 -27.91 30.71 48.62
C THR A 205 -27.97 30.56 47.09
N ARG A 206 -28.85 29.68 46.59
CA ARG A 206 -30.16 30.05 45.99
C ARG A 206 -30.88 28.84 45.35
N GLN A 207 -32.11 28.65 45.83
CA GLN A 207 -33.33 28.25 45.11
C GLN A 207 -33.22 27.85 43.63
N ASN A 208 -33.72 26.67 43.25
CA ASN A 208 -35.10 26.49 42.79
C ASN A 208 -35.39 25.03 42.37
N ASN A 209 -36.35 24.43 43.07
CA ASN A 209 -37.56 23.74 42.59
C ASN A 209 -37.47 22.84 41.33
N PHE A 210 -37.68 21.52 41.47
CA PHE A 210 -39.01 20.82 41.35
C PHE A 210 -39.51 20.84 39.89
N LEU A 211 -39.78 19.76 39.15
CA LEU A 211 -40.32 18.40 39.37
C LEU A 211 -39.82 17.52 38.20
N GLN A 212 -39.34 16.29 38.34
CA GLN A 212 -40.01 15.01 38.68
C GLN A 212 -41.27 14.68 37.86
N SER A 213 -41.17 13.62 37.06
CA SER A 213 -42.09 12.46 36.93
C SER A 213 -42.08 11.93 35.49
N ASN A 214 -41.54 10.73 35.28
CA ASN A 214 -42.21 9.41 35.26
C ASN A 214 -42.48 9.00 33.80
N SER A 215 -41.77 7.99 33.28
CA SER A 215 -42.12 6.55 33.32
C SER A 215 -43.26 6.20 32.37
N ALA A 216 -42.98 5.39 31.33
CA ALA A 216 -43.82 4.24 30.95
C ALA A 216 -43.19 3.40 29.83
N SER A 217 -43.18 2.09 30.06
CA SER A 217 -42.88 0.97 29.16
C SER A 217 -43.82 0.85 27.96
N SER A 218 -43.37 0.11 26.92
CA SER A 218 -44.10 -0.92 26.14
C SER A 218 -43.56 -0.97 24.70
N SER A 219 -42.83 -2.01 24.28
CA SER A 219 -43.31 -3.22 23.58
C SER A 219 -44.09 -2.97 22.26
N LYS A 220 -43.51 -3.37 21.11
CA LYS A 220 -43.99 -4.43 20.19
C LYS A 220 -43.38 -4.36 18.78
N ASN A 221 -43.32 -5.56 18.18
CA ASN A 221 -42.74 -5.99 16.91
C ASN A 221 -43.53 -5.63 15.63
N GLY A 222 -42.82 -5.61 14.49
CA GLY A 222 -43.22 -6.15 13.16
C GLY A 222 -44.04 -5.21 12.25
N LYS A 223 -43.94 -5.16 10.91
CA LYS A 223 -43.41 -6.05 9.84
C LYS A 223 -43.13 -5.21 8.54
N PRO A 224 -43.19 -5.71 7.28
CA PRO A 224 -42.05 -5.85 6.37
C PRO A 224 -42.10 -4.95 5.10
N VAL A 225 -40.99 -4.94 4.35
CA VAL A 225 -40.82 -4.23 3.07
C VAL A 225 -41.53 -4.97 1.93
N ALA A 226 -42.33 -4.23 1.16
CA ALA A 226 -43.00 -4.69 -0.06
C ALA A 226 -42.12 -4.46 -1.30
N ARG A 227 -42.16 -5.43 -2.22
CA ARG A 227 -41.54 -5.40 -3.55
C ARG A 227 -42.60 -4.99 -4.58
N LYS A 228 -42.25 -4.10 -5.49
CA LYS A 228 -42.88 -3.97 -6.82
C LYS A 228 -41.82 -4.26 -7.85
#